data_AF-A0A1F5S135-F1
#
_entry.id   AF-A0A1F5S135-F1
#
_cell.length_a   1.000
_cell.length_b   1.000
_cell.length_c   1.000
_cell.angle_alpha   90.00
_cell.angle_beta   90.00
_cell.angle_gamma   90.00
#
_symmetry.space_group_name_H-M   'P 1'
#
loop_
_entity.id
_entity.type
_entity.pdbx_description
1 polymer ?
#
loop_
_entity_poly.entity_id
_entity_poly.type
_entity_poly.pdbx_seq_one_letter_code
_entity_poly.pdbx_strand_id
1 'polypeptide(L)'
;MQGEKLIIAILVSLALGGLVWSAASIFSGQAAVSPLVNNQENFAKALQAELPDKCQTPPGYTESDWQEHLSHHPDLYAECFTDSK
;
A
#
# COMPACT_ATOMS: atom_id res chain seq x y z
N MET A 1 51.43 8.06 -10.64
CA MET A 1 51.01 6.64 -10.54
C MET A 1 50.34 6.27 -9.21
N GLN A 2 50.75 6.81 -8.04
CA GLN A 2 50.14 6.43 -6.75
C GLN A 2 48.74 7.06 -6.53
N GLY A 3 48.57 8.35 -6.85
CA GLY A 3 47.30 9.07 -6.65
C GLY A 3 46.16 8.58 -7.53
N GLU A 4 46.43 8.23 -8.78
CA GLU A 4 45.45 7.69 -9.72
C GLU A 4 44.89 6.33 -9.28
N LYS A 5 45.75 5.45 -8.75
CA LYS A 5 45.35 4.15 -8.20
C LYS A 5 44.46 4.30 -6.97
N LEU A 6 44.72 5.31 -6.13
CA LEU A 6 43.90 5.63 -4.96
C LEU A 6 42.51 6.15 -5.37
N ILE A 7 42.44 7.01 -6.38
CA ILE A 7 41.17 7.53 -6.90
C ILE A 7 40.33 6.40 -7.50
N ILE A 8 40.95 5.52 -8.30
CA ILE A 8 40.26 4.36 -8.89
C ILE A 8 39.74 3.42 -7.78
N ALA A 9 40.55 3.16 -6.74
CA ALA A 9 40.14 2.32 -5.63
C ALA A 9 38.91 2.88 -4.89
N ILE A 10 38.88 4.19 -4.62
CA ILE A 10 37.74 4.85 -3.97
C ILE A 10 36.47 4.76 -4.83
N LEU A 11 36.59 5.02 -6.14
CA LEU A 11 35.46 4.95 -7.06
C LEU A 11 34.88 3.53 -7.15
N VAL A 12 35.73 2.51 -7.18
CA VAL A 12 35.31 1.10 -7.17
C VAL A 12 34.62 0.75 -5.86
N SER A 13 35.15 1.19 -4.71
CA SER A 13 34.51 0.95 -3.40
C SER A 13 33.14 1.61 -3.29
N LEU A 14 32.99 2.85 -3.78
CA LEU A 14 31.70 3.56 -3.79
C LEU A 14 30.68 2.89 -4.72
N ALA A 15 31.12 2.46 -5.91
CA ALA A 15 30.27 1.76 -6.85
C ALA A 15 29.77 0.42 -6.28
N LEU A 16 30.66 -0.38 -5.69
CA LEU A 16 30.30 -1.66 -5.05
C LEU A 16 29.37 -1.45 -3.86
N GLY A 17 29.65 -0.45 -3.01
CA GLY A 17 28.78 -0.10 -1.88
C GLY A 17 27.37 0.31 -2.32
N GLY A 18 27.26 1.15 -3.36
CA GLY A 18 25.98 1.57 -3.93
C GLY A 18 25.19 0.41 -4.55
N LEU A 19 25.89 -0.55 -5.16
CA LEU A 19 25.27 -1.72 -5.79
C LEU A 19 24.71 -2.70 -4.74
N VAL A 20 25.43 -2.90 -3.63
CA VAL A 20 24.96 -3.71 -2.49
C VAL A 20 23.75 -3.06 -1.81
N TRP A 21 23.79 -1.74 -1.57
CA TRP A 21 22.65 -1.01 -0.99
C TRP A 21 21.40 -1.07 -1.87
N SER A 22 21.58 -0.88 -3.18
CA SER A 22 20.49 -0.96 -4.16
C SER A 22 19.86 -2.35 -4.16
N ALA A 23 20.65 -3.42 -4.17
CA ALA A 23 20.14 -4.79 -4.10
C ALA A 23 19.36 -5.04 -2.80
N ALA A 24 19.88 -4.64 -1.64
CA ALA A 24 19.20 -4.83 -0.35
C ALA A 24 17.84 -4.11 -0.26
N SER A 25 17.72 -2.92 -0.87
CA SER A 25 16.48 -2.14 -0.86
C SER A 25 15.34 -2.80 -1.64
N ILE A 26 15.65 -3.51 -2.74
CA ILE A 26 14.64 -4.23 -3.54
C ILE A 26 14.02 -5.38 -2.74
N PHE A 27 14.80 -6.07 -1.91
CA PHE A 27 14.31 -7.15 -1.06
C PHE A 27 13.61 -6.66 0.21
N SER A 28 13.91 -5.45 0.67
CA SER A 28 13.33 -4.87 1.90
C SER A 28 11.99 -4.17 1.66
N GLY A 29 11.65 -3.83 0.41
CA GLY A 29 10.43 -3.12 0.04
C GLY A 29 9.20 -3.99 -0.21
N GLN A 30 9.34 -5.31 -0.23
CA GLN A 30 8.20 -6.23 -0.36
C GLN A 30 7.60 -6.46 1.02
N ALA A 31 6.73 -5.53 1.45
CA ALA A 31 5.76 -5.85 2.48
C ALA A 31 5.05 -7.14 2.04
N ALA A 32 5.13 -8.19 2.87
CA ALA A 32 4.48 -9.46 2.58
C ALA A 32 2.97 -9.20 2.46
N VAL A 33 2.46 -9.18 1.24
CA VAL A 33 1.03 -9.17 1.00
C VAL A 33 0.54 -10.54 1.42
N SER A 34 -0.06 -10.63 2.60
CA SER A 34 -0.68 -11.86 3.06
C SER A 34 -1.63 -12.38 1.98
N PRO A 35 -1.53 -13.66 1.57
CA PRO A 35 -2.45 -14.23 0.60
C PRO A 35 -3.89 -14.06 1.10
N LEU A 36 -4.79 -13.62 0.22
CA LEU A 36 -6.23 -13.60 0.51
C LEU A 36 -6.72 -15.04 0.58
N VAL A 37 -6.72 -15.60 1.79
CA VAL A 37 -7.22 -16.95 2.08
C VAL A 37 -8.65 -16.85 2.61
N ASN A 38 -9.58 -17.62 2.05
CA ASN A 38 -10.94 -17.73 2.58
C ASN A 38 -10.92 -18.59 3.86
N ASN A 39 -10.82 -17.94 5.01
CA ASN A 39 -10.84 -18.58 6.33
C ASN A 39 -11.53 -17.68 7.36
N GLN A 40 -11.83 -18.26 8.53
CA GLN A 40 -12.56 -17.57 9.60
C GLN A 40 -11.81 -16.35 10.15
N GLU A 41 -10.48 -16.40 10.20
CA GLU A 41 -9.66 -15.30 10.73
C GLU A 41 -9.74 -14.06 9.83
N ASN A 42 -9.61 -14.26 8.52
CA ASN A 42 -9.73 -13.18 7.54
C ASN A 42 -11.16 -12.63 7.46
N PHE A 43 -12.16 -13.48 7.61
CA PHE A 43 -13.56 -13.04 7.72
C PHE A 43 -13.77 -12.16 8.96
N ALA A 44 -13.27 -12.58 10.12
CA ALA A 44 -13.36 -11.78 11.35
C ALA A 44 -12.63 -10.43 11.22
N LYS A 45 -11.48 -10.38 10.55
CA LYS A 45 -10.76 -9.14 10.25
C LYS A 45 -11.55 -8.21 9.34
N ALA A 46 -12.22 -8.75 8.32
CA ALA A 46 -13.08 -7.96 7.43
C ALA A 46 -14.22 -7.31 8.21
N LEU A 47 -14.92 -8.07 9.05
CA LEU A 47 -15.99 -7.54 9.91
C LEU A 47 -15.48 -6.46 10.89
N GLN A 48 -14.27 -6.60 11.42
CA GLN A 48 -13.67 -5.59 12.29
C GLN A 48 -13.28 -4.31 11.56
N ALA A 49 -13.07 -4.37 10.25
CA ALA A 49 -12.71 -3.22 9.42
C ALA A 49 -13.93 -2.45 8.90
N GLU A 50 -15.14 -2.98 9.06
CA GLU A 50 -16.38 -2.30 8.68
C GLU A 50 -16.61 -1.08 9.58
N LEU A 51 -16.94 0.06 8.96
CA LEU A 51 -17.34 1.24 9.69
C LEU A 51 -18.78 1.07 10.23
N PRO A 52 -19.09 1.63 11.42
CA PRO A 52 -20.45 1.59 11.95
C PRO A 52 -21.49 2.21 11.02
N ASP A 53 -21.10 3.26 10.29
CA ASP A 53 -21.88 3.88 9.23
C ASP A 53 -21.28 3.48 7.88
N LYS A 54 -21.96 2.59 7.16
CA LYS A 54 -21.51 2.11 5.83
C LYS A 54 -21.51 3.21 4.76
N CYS A 55 -22.20 4.31 4.99
CA CYS A 55 -22.22 5.45 4.07
C CYS A 55 -21.07 6.42 4.36
N GLN A 56 -20.37 6.27 5.49
CA GLN A 56 -19.24 7.12 5.85
C GLN A 56 -18.02 6.81 4.97
N THR A 57 -17.45 7.85 4.35
CA THR A 57 -16.20 7.73 3.60
C THR A 57 -15.05 7.26 4.50
N PRO A 58 -14.39 6.13 4.16
CA PRO A 58 -13.30 5.60 4.96
C PRO A 58 -12.02 6.43 4.83
N PRO A 59 -11.13 6.39 5.84
CA PRO A 59 -9.84 7.07 5.78
C PRO A 59 -9.03 6.65 4.55
N GLY A 60 -8.50 7.63 3.82
CA GLY A 60 -7.71 7.41 2.61
C GLY A 60 -8.49 7.39 1.30
N TYR A 61 -9.83 7.50 1.35
CA TYR A 61 -10.68 7.75 0.18
C TYR A 61 -11.11 9.22 0.14
N THR A 62 -11.33 9.74 -1.06
CA THR A 62 -12.09 10.98 -1.21
C THR A 62 -13.59 10.68 -1.20
N GLU A 63 -14.41 11.67 -0.88
CA GLU A 63 -15.87 11.55 -0.91
C GLU A 63 -16.37 11.13 -2.31
N SER A 64 -15.81 11.70 -3.37
CA SER A 64 -16.19 11.35 -4.75
C SER A 64 -15.82 9.91 -5.10
N ASP A 65 -14.63 9.45 -4.69
CA ASP A 65 -14.20 8.07 -4.96
C ASP A 65 -15.09 7.06 -4.21
N TRP A 66 -15.51 7.43 -3.00
CA TRP A 66 -16.39 6.59 -2.20
C TRP A 66 -17.81 6.57 -2.79
N GLN A 67 -18.36 7.71 -3.21
CA GLN A 67 -19.65 7.76 -3.89
C GLN A 67 -19.65 6.95 -5.19
N GLU A 68 -18.57 7.01 -5.98
CA GLU A 68 -18.41 6.17 -7.17
C GLU A 68 -18.42 4.68 -6.80
N HIS A 69 -17.66 4.28 -5.76
CA HIS A 69 -17.65 2.90 -5.26
C HIS A 69 -19.03 2.42 -4.83
N LEU A 70 -19.74 3.21 -4.00
CA LEU A 70 -21.08 2.87 -3.52
C LEU A 70 -22.09 2.73 -4.68
N SER A 71 -21.92 3.51 -5.76
CA SER A 71 -22.83 3.49 -6.91
C SER A 71 -22.79 2.18 -7.70
N HIS A 72 -21.72 1.38 -7.59
CA HIS A 72 -21.64 0.05 -8.21
C HIS A 72 -22.49 -1.02 -7.49
N HIS A 73 -22.94 -0.75 -6.26
CA HIS A 73 -23.71 -1.68 -5.43
C HIS A 73 -24.99 -1.02 -4.89
N PRO A 74 -25.92 -0.61 -5.77
CA PRO A 74 -27.13 0.10 -5.36
C PRO A 74 -28.09 -0.76 -4.53
N ASP A 75 -27.98 -2.09 -4.59
CA ASP A 75 -28.73 -3.02 -3.75
C ASP A 75 -28.33 -2.92 -2.27
N LEU A 76 -27.10 -2.48 -1.98
CA LEU A 76 -26.55 -2.37 -0.64
C LEU A 76 -26.47 -0.93 -0.12
N TYR A 77 -26.37 0.05 -1.01
CA TYR A 77 -26.02 1.42 -0.64
C TYR A 77 -26.95 2.49 -1.22
N ALA A 78 -28.13 2.14 -1.75
CA ALA A 78 -29.07 3.13 -2.26
C ALA A 78 -29.42 4.21 -1.22
N GLU A 79 -29.52 3.85 0.05
CA GLU A 79 -29.78 4.78 1.15
C GLU A 79 -28.65 5.79 1.39
N CYS A 80 -27.42 5.48 0.97
CA CYS A 80 -26.29 6.39 1.11
C CYS A 80 -26.37 7.58 0.15
N PHE A 81 -27.29 7.55 -0.82
CA PHE A 81 -27.52 8.63 -1.78
C PHE A 81 -28.80 9.42 -1.53
N THR A 82 -29.63 9.01 -0.56
CA THR A 82 -30.94 9.64 -0.31
C THR A 82 -30.90 10.72 0.78
N ASP A 83 -29.92 10.67 1.67
CA ASP A 83 -29.80 11.64 2.76
C ASP A 83 -28.66 12.63 2.48
N SER A 84 -29.04 13.81 2.00
CA SER A 84 -28.18 14.99 2.06
C SER A 84 -27.92 15.32 3.53
N LYS A 85 -26.74 14.98 4.06
CA LYS A 85 -26.22 15.63 5.27
C LYS A 85 -25.86 17.08 4.98
#